data_AF-A0A960QZH5-F1
#
_entry.id   AF-A0A960QZH5-F1
#
_cell.length_a   1.000
_cell.length_b   1.000
_cell.length_c   1.000
_cell.angle_alpha   90.00
_cell.angle_beta   90.00
_cell.angle_gamma   90.00
#
_symmetry.space_group_name_H-M   'P 1'
#
loop_
_entity.id
_entity.type
_entity.pdbx_description
1 polymer ?
#
loop_
_entity_poly.entity_id
_entity_poly.type
_entity_poly.pdbx_seq_one_letter_code
_entity_poly.pdbx_strand_id
1 'polypeptide(L)'
;WHLGGAAPYHPYRRGFDEFYGFTHEGHFYVPEPWSEVTTMLRRRVLPGGGQGRRSFDRVVYDTHMGHNEPDYDANNPIVRGSQPVAEATYLTDAWTREAVEFIGRHRDKPFFLYVAHNAVHSPLQASNECLKEFSHIDDVQRRIFAAMLRSLDNSVGAVLEKIRDEGLEND
;
A
#
# COMPACT_ATOMS: atom_id res chain seq x y z
N TRP A 1 7.43 3.29 -7.52
CA TRP A 1 6.28 2.36 -7.47
C TRP A 1 5.32 2.62 -8.63
N HIS A 2 4.86 3.86 -8.86
CA HIS A 2 4.08 4.16 -10.07
C HIS A 2 5.00 4.40 -11.28
N LEU A 3 4.55 4.04 -12.48
CA LEU A 3 5.31 4.25 -13.72
C LEU A 3 5.20 5.68 -14.29
N GLY A 4 4.48 6.58 -13.60
CA GLY A 4 4.37 8.00 -13.89
C GLY A 4 2.94 8.45 -14.24
N GLY A 5 2.54 9.63 -13.76
CA GLY A 5 1.17 10.15 -13.89
C GLY A 5 0.84 10.82 -15.22
N ALA A 6 1.86 11.25 -15.97
CA ALA A 6 1.66 11.85 -17.29
C ALA A 6 1.48 10.79 -18.38
N ALA A 7 0.65 11.09 -19.38
CA ALA A 7 0.23 10.15 -20.42
C ALA A 7 1.38 9.35 -21.10
N PRO A 8 2.56 9.92 -21.42
CA PRO A 8 3.68 9.16 -22.01
C PRO A 8 4.30 8.09 -21.09
N TYR A 9 3.99 8.15 -19.80
CA TYR A 9 4.52 7.28 -18.76
C TYR A 9 3.49 6.24 -18.29
N HIS A 10 2.25 6.31 -18.81
CA HIS A 10 1.22 5.34 -18.48
C HIS A 10 1.67 3.91 -18.86
N PRO A 11 1.41 2.88 -18.02
CA PRO A 11 1.86 1.49 -18.26
C PRO A 11 1.52 0.94 -19.66
N TYR A 12 0.31 1.20 -20.16
CA TYR A 12 -0.10 0.82 -21.53
C TYR A 12 0.74 1.46 -22.65
N ARG A 13 1.42 2.58 -22.38
CA ARG A 13 2.37 3.21 -23.31
C ARG A 13 3.80 2.69 -23.15
N ARG A 14 4.01 1.76 -22.20
CA ARG A 14 5.31 1.19 -21.83
C ARG A 14 5.36 -0.33 -22.00
N GLY A 15 4.43 -0.90 -22.77
CA GLY A 15 4.43 -2.32 -23.14
C GLY A 15 3.73 -3.26 -22.17
N PHE A 16 2.99 -2.73 -21.18
CA PHE A 16 2.14 -3.55 -20.32
C PHE A 16 0.77 -3.77 -20.98
N ASP A 17 0.26 -5.00 -20.93
CA ASP A 17 -1.07 -5.37 -21.42
C ASP A 17 -2.16 -5.15 -20.36
N GLU A 18 -1.80 -5.26 -19.07
CA GLU A 18 -2.68 -5.07 -17.92
C GLU A 18 -2.09 -4.05 -16.95
N PHE A 19 -2.94 -3.27 -16.29
CA PHE A 19 -2.52 -2.38 -15.20
C PHE A 19 -3.62 -2.32 -14.13
N TYR A 20 -3.21 -2.44 -12.88
CA TYR A 20 -4.03 -2.16 -11.71
C TYR A 20 -3.19 -1.39 -10.70
N GLY A 21 -3.63 -0.21 -10.29
CA GLY A 21 -2.89 0.62 -9.34
C GLY A 21 -3.21 2.10 -9.48
N PHE A 22 -2.37 2.94 -8.88
CA PHE A 22 -2.43 4.39 -9.01
C PHE A 22 -1.21 4.93 -9.77
N THR A 23 -1.32 6.13 -10.33
CA THR A 23 -0.29 6.69 -11.23
C THR A 23 0.46 7.89 -10.66
N HIS A 24 0.05 8.40 -9.49
CA HIS A 24 0.68 9.52 -8.79
C HIS A 24 1.56 9.07 -7.60
N GLU A 25 2.21 10.05 -6.95
CA GLU A 25 3.26 9.92 -5.93
C GLU A 25 3.02 8.89 -4.81
N GLY A 26 1.85 8.91 -4.17
CA GLY A 26 1.51 8.05 -3.04
C GLY A 26 0.00 7.96 -2.83
N HIS A 27 -0.43 7.02 -2.00
CA HIS A 27 -1.84 6.74 -1.71
C HIS A 27 -1.95 6.25 -0.26
N PHE A 28 -3.05 6.55 0.42
CA PHE A 28 -3.38 5.89 1.68
C PHE A 28 -3.64 4.40 1.43
N TYR A 29 -3.30 3.53 2.37
CA TYR A 29 -3.48 2.09 2.22
C TYR A 29 -4.94 1.66 2.40
N VAL A 30 -5.74 2.47 3.09
CA VAL A 30 -7.21 2.34 3.19
C VAL A 30 -7.77 3.75 3.12
N PRO A 31 -8.86 4.01 2.38
CA PRO A 31 -9.51 5.32 2.37
C PRO A 31 -10.11 5.68 3.74
N GLU A 32 -10.38 6.96 3.98
CA GLU A 32 -11.12 7.38 5.17
C GLU A 32 -12.49 6.65 5.24
N PRO A 33 -12.95 6.21 6.43
CA PRO A 33 -12.46 6.57 7.77
C PRO A 33 -11.34 5.65 8.33
N TRP A 34 -10.55 4.99 7.48
CA TRP A 34 -9.41 4.16 7.88
C TRP A 34 -9.80 2.99 8.79
N SER A 35 -10.87 2.28 8.42
CA SER A 35 -11.31 1.09 9.17
C SER A 35 -10.22 0.03 9.21
N GLU A 36 -10.11 -0.68 10.33
CA GLU A 36 -9.20 -1.81 10.51
C GLU A 36 -7.68 -1.52 10.41
N VAL A 37 -7.27 -0.24 10.25
CA VAL A 37 -5.87 0.17 10.30
C VAL A 37 -5.57 1.15 11.43
N THR A 38 -4.33 1.13 11.93
CA THR A 38 -3.78 2.21 12.74
C THR A 38 -3.02 3.16 11.82
N THR A 39 -3.38 4.44 11.86
CA THR A 39 -2.87 5.46 10.92
C THR A 39 -2.03 6.49 11.66
N MET A 40 -0.80 6.72 11.20
CA MET A 40 0.06 7.79 11.71
C MET A 40 0.18 8.90 10.68
N LEU A 41 -0.12 10.14 11.11
CA LEU A 41 -0.18 11.33 10.26
C LEU A 41 0.77 12.40 10.76
N ARG A 42 1.49 13.00 9.82
CA ARG A 42 2.28 14.21 10.07
C ARG A 42 1.34 15.41 10.22
N ARG A 43 1.62 16.26 11.20
CA ARG A 43 0.90 17.53 11.43
C ARG A 43 1.88 18.64 11.75
N ARG A 44 1.61 19.85 11.29
CA ARG A 44 2.38 21.03 11.75
C ARG A 44 2.14 21.32 13.24
N VAL A 45 0.91 21.11 13.71
CA VAL A 45 0.45 21.33 15.10
C VAL A 45 -0.54 20.22 15.46
N LEU A 46 -0.50 19.73 16.70
CA LEU A 46 -1.44 18.73 17.19
C LEU A 46 -2.88 19.29 17.28
N PRO A 47 -3.92 18.42 17.21
CA PRO A 47 -5.28 18.82 17.55
C PRO A 47 -5.34 19.42 18.97
N GLY A 48 -5.94 20.61 19.09
CA GLY A 48 -5.97 21.37 20.35
C GLY A 48 -4.71 22.21 20.65
N GLY A 49 -3.74 22.25 19.74
CA GLY A 49 -2.49 23.01 19.89
C GLY A 49 -1.33 22.17 20.45
N GLY A 50 -0.10 22.66 20.23
CA GLY A 50 1.13 22.04 20.73
C GLY A 50 1.88 21.18 19.71
N GLN A 51 2.95 20.53 20.20
CA GLN A 51 3.90 19.74 19.42
C GLN A 51 4.16 18.37 20.08
N GLY A 52 4.81 17.47 19.34
CA GLY A 52 5.18 16.13 19.75
C GLY A 52 4.33 15.07 19.07
N ARG A 53 4.14 13.94 19.75
CA ARG A 53 3.36 12.80 19.27
C ARG A 53 2.19 12.54 20.21
N ARG A 54 0.98 12.37 19.68
CA ARG A 54 -0.21 11.99 20.46
C ARG A 54 -1.10 11.03 19.68
N SER A 55 -1.61 10.02 20.37
CA SER A 55 -2.58 9.07 19.83
C SER A 55 -3.99 9.45 20.25
N PHE A 56 -4.92 9.39 19.32
CA PHE A 56 -6.37 9.53 19.51
C PHE A 56 -7.02 8.28 18.91
N ASP A 57 -7.35 7.33 19.78
CA ASP A 57 -7.80 5.99 19.37
C ASP A 57 -6.80 5.36 18.38
N ARG A 58 -7.18 5.20 17.11
CA ARG A 58 -6.41 4.51 16.06
C ARG A 58 -5.58 5.47 15.19
N VAL A 59 -5.62 6.76 15.50
CA VAL A 59 -4.89 7.79 14.77
C VAL A 59 -3.76 8.36 15.64
N VAL A 60 -2.54 8.29 15.15
CA VAL A 60 -1.35 8.86 15.79
C VAL A 60 -0.95 10.13 15.04
N TYR A 61 -0.97 11.28 15.72
CA TYR A 61 -0.43 12.52 15.15
C TYR A 61 1.00 12.73 15.61
N ASP A 62 1.85 13.19 14.70
CA ASP A 62 3.26 13.50 14.97
C ASP A 62 3.65 14.82 14.31
N THR A 63 4.33 15.70 15.06
CA THR A 63 4.75 17.01 14.55
C THR A 63 6.24 17.14 14.23
N HIS A 64 7.02 16.07 14.30
CA HIS A 64 8.46 16.10 14.12
C HIS A 64 8.90 16.68 12.75
N MET A 65 8.11 16.41 11.71
CA MET A 65 8.41 16.86 10.34
C MET A 65 8.01 18.31 10.05
N GLY A 66 7.25 18.97 10.94
CA GLY A 66 6.88 20.38 10.80
C GLY A 66 5.90 20.72 9.65
N HIS A 67 5.34 19.71 8.97
CA HIS A 67 4.34 19.89 7.92
C HIS A 67 3.20 18.89 8.07
N ASN A 68 2.08 19.16 7.39
CA ASN A 68 0.95 18.24 7.37
C ASN A 68 1.21 17.09 6.41
N GLU A 69 0.57 15.94 6.68
CA GLU A 69 0.47 14.85 5.71
C GLU A 69 -0.08 15.39 4.38
N PRO A 70 0.51 15.02 3.22
CA PRO A 70 -0.07 15.34 1.93
C PRO A 70 -1.43 14.66 1.73
N ASP A 71 -2.29 15.26 0.92
CA ASP A 71 -3.57 14.68 0.51
C ASP A 71 -3.33 13.64 -0.61
N TYR A 72 -2.71 12.51 -0.27
CA TYR A 72 -2.24 11.51 -1.24
C TYR A 72 -3.30 10.98 -2.21
N ASP A 73 -4.55 10.88 -1.76
CA ASP A 73 -5.66 10.35 -2.56
C ASP A 73 -6.32 11.42 -3.45
N ALA A 74 -6.00 12.71 -3.23
CA ALA A 74 -6.62 13.80 -3.97
C ALA A 74 -6.28 13.72 -5.46
N ASN A 75 -7.29 13.44 -6.28
CA ASN A 75 -7.17 13.21 -7.72
C ASN A 75 -6.23 12.04 -8.10
N ASN A 76 -6.06 11.07 -7.20
CA ASN A 76 -5.20 9.90 -7.43
C ASN A 76 -5.99 8.58 -7.26
N PRO A 77 -6.99 8.31 -8.11
CA PRO A 77 -7.78 7.10 -7.98
C PRO A 77 -6.94 5.84 -8.26
N ILE A 78 -7.33 4.73 -7.63
CA ILE A 78 -6.97 3.41 -8.12
C ILE A 78 -7.66 3.21 -9.47
N VAL A 79 -6.93 2.72 -10.46
CA VAL A 79 -7.44 2.45 -11.80
C VAL A 79 -7.16 1.01 -12.21
N ARG A 80 -8.08 0.44 -13.00
CA ARG A 80 -7.83 -0.75 -13.81
C ARG A 80 -7.71 -0.29 -15.27
N GLY A 81 -6.52 -0.44 -15.84
CA GLY A 81 -6.16 0.19 -17.11
C GLY A 81 -6.23 1.70 -17.00
N SER A 82 -7.26 2.32 -17.57
CA SER A 82 -7.50 3.77 -17.47
C SER A 82 -8.81 4.12 -16.78
N GLN A 83 -9.52 3.13 -16.21
CA GLN A 83 -10.82 3.33 -15.57
C GLN A 83 -10.68 3.33 -14.06
N PRO A 84 -11.15 4.38 -13.35
CA PRO A 84 -11.20 4.39 -11.90
C PRO A 84 -12.01 3.22 -11.35
N VAL A 85 -11.54 2.66 -10.24
CA VAL A 85 -12.21 1.58 -9.51
C VAL A 85 -12.25 1.92 -8.02
N ALA A 86 -13.31 1.48 -7.34
CA ALA A 86 -13.38 1.57 -5.90
C ALA A 86 -12.59 0.40 -5.29
N GLU A 87 -11.54 0.72 -4.54
CA GLU A 87 -10.77 -0.24 -3.76
C GLU A 87 -10.96 0.08 -2.27
N ALA A 88 -11.51 -0.88 -1.54
CA ALA A 88 -11.81 -0.74 -0.12
C ALA A 88 -10.91 -1.60 0.77
N THR A 89 -10.15 -2.53 0.18
CA THR A 89 -9.22 -3.39 0.90
C THR A 89 -7.91 -2.66 1.18
N TYR A 90 -7.17 -3.13 2.19
CA TYR A 90 -5.83 -2.64 2.46
C TYR A 90 -4.95 -2.84 1.23
N LEU A 91 -4.35 -1.76 0.71
CA LEU A 91 -3.72 -1.78 -0.62
C LEU A 91 -2.66 -2.85 -0.78
N THR A 92 -1.91 -3.21 0.27
CA THR A 92 -0.94 -4.32 0.18
C THR A 92 -1.65 -5.62 -0.18
N ASP A 93 -2.78 -5.91 0.46
CA ASP A 93 -3.58 -7.10 0.19
C ASP A 93 -4.26 -7.02 -1.19
N ALA A 94 -4.66 -5.81 -1.63
CA ALA A 94 -5.16 -5.59 -2.99
C ALA A 94 -4.10 -5.93 -4.04
N TRP A 95 -2.86 -5.46 -3.86
CA TRP A 95 -1.74 -5.79 -4.75
C TRP A 95 -1.47 -7.29 -4.76
N THR A 96 -1.51 -7.95 -3.60
CA THR A 96 -1.39 -9.40 -3.49
C THR A 96 -2.46 -10.12 -4.29
N ARG A 97 -3.74 -9.76 -4.08
CA ARG A 97 -4.88 -10.37 -4.77
C ARG A 97 -4.72 -10.27 -6.28
N GLU A 98 -4.44 -9.08 -6.80
CA GLU A 98 -4.33 -8.85 -8.24
C GLU A 98 -3.13 -9.58 -8.86
N ALA A 99 -2.01 -9.66 -8.14
CA ALA A 99 -0.84 -10.42 -8.55
C ALA A 99 -1.13 -11.93 -8.62
N VAL A 100 -1.75 -12.48 -7.57
CA VAL A 100 -2.11 -13.91 -7.50
C VAL A 100 -3.13 -14.27 -8.59
N GLU A 101 -4.14 -13.44 -8.79
CA GLU A 101 -5.12 -13.65 -9.86
C GLU A 101 -4.49 -13.52 -11.25
N PHE A 102 -3.58 -12.56 -11.46
CA PHE A 102 -2.85 -12.41 -12.71
C PHE A 102 -2.07 -13.68 -13.05
N ILE A 103 -1.30 -14.22 -12.11
CA ILE A 103 -0.52 -15.46 -12.31
C ILE A 103 -1.47 -16.60 -12.70
N GLY A 104 -2.60 -16.76 -12.00
CA GLY A 104 -3.59 -17.77 -12.33
C GLY A 104 -4.17 -17.64 -13.75
N ARG A 105 -4.44 -16.42 -14.22
CA ARG A 105 -4.96 -16.16 -15.57
C ARG A 105 -3.94 -16.40 -16.68
N HIS A 106 -2.65 -16.24 -16.39
CA HIS A 106 -1.58 -16.28 -17.39
C HIS A 106 -0.67 -17.51 -17.29
N ARG A 107 -0.94 -18.45 -16.39
CA ARG A 107 -0.10 -19.64 -16.14
C ARG A 107 0.26 -20.46 -17.38
N ASP A 108 -0.56 -20.46 -18.43
CA ASP A 108 -0.35 -21.29 -19.62
C ASP A 108 0.57 -20.62 -20.67
N LYS A 109 1.20 -19.49 -20.36
CA LYS A 109 2.12 -18.76 -21.25
C LYS A 109 3.16 -17.96 -20.45
N PRO A 110 4.34 -17.66 -21.03
CA PRO A 110 5.29 -16.75 -20.38
C PRO A 110 4.67 -15.39 -20.12
N PHE A 111 4.95 -14.81 -18.94
CA PHE A 111 4.49 -13.49 -18.57
C PHE A 111 5.60 -12.68 -17.87
N PHE A 112 5.42 -11.37 -17.86
CA PHE A 112 6.17 -10.46 -17.01
C PHE A 112 5.20 -9.76 -16.08
N LEU A 113 5.42 -9.88 -14.76
CA LEU A 113 4.62 -9.24 -13.73
C LEU A 113 5.49 -8.28 -12.91
N TYR A 114 5.08 -7.01 -12.85
CA TYR A 114 5.71 -5.98 -12.03
C TYR A 114 4.79 -5.57 -10.88
N VAL A 115 5.04 -6.08 -9.68
CA VAL A 115 4.24 -5.75 -8.48
C VAL A 115 4.92 -4.63 -7.68
N ALA A 116 4.46 -3.41 -7.89
CA ALA A 116 5.11 -2.21 -7.37
C ALA A 116 4.43 -1.68 -6.09
N HIS A 117 4.63 -2.41 -4.99
CA HIS A 117 4.09 -2.02 -3.68
C HIS A 117 4.45 -0.59 -3.30
N ASN A 118 3.47 0.15 -2.78
CA ASN A 118 3.72 1.40 -2.05
C ASN A 118 4.18 1.13 -0.61
N ALA A 119 3.87 -0.04 -0.06
CA ALA A 119 4.45 -0.53 1.20
C ALA A 119 5.99 -0.45 1.14
N VAL A 120 6.69 0.12 2.13
CA VAL A 120 6.24 0.60 3.45
C VAL A 120 6.32 2.13 3.58
N HIS A 121 6.06 2.85 2.50
CA HIS A 121 6.14 4.31 2.44
C HIS A 121 5.01 4.99 3.25
N SER A 122 5.21 6.27 3.60
CA SER A 122 4.17 7.13 4.18
C SER A 122 2.96 7.30 3.24
N PRO A 123 1.74 7.54 3.77
CA PRO A 123 1.40 7.67 5.18
C PRO A 123 1.48 6.31 5.87
N LEU A 124 1.93 6.26 7.12
CA LEU A 124 2.09 4.99 7.81
C LEU A 124 0.71 4.47 8.24
N GLN A 125 0.24 3.41 7.59
CA GLN A 125 -1.01 2.73 7.91
C GLN A 125 -0.75 1.24 7.98
N ALA A 126 -0.92 0.65 9.15
CA ALA A 126 -0.77 -0.79 9.35
C ALA A 126 -2.12 -1.43 9.68
N SER A 127 -2.38 -2.61 9.15
CA SER A 127 -3.53 -3.42 9.57
C SER A 127 -3.44 -3.73 11.06
N ASN A 128 -4.60 -3.74 11.74
CA ASN A 128 -4.71 -4.14 13.14
C ASN A 128 -4.12 -5.51 13.42
N GLU A 129 -4.32 -6.43 12.49
CA GLU A 129 -3.90 -7.81 12.60
C GLU A 129 -2.38 -7.89 12.71
N CYS A 130 -1.67 -7.34 11.72
CA CYS A 130 -0.20 -7.31 11.73
C CYS A 130 0.32 -6.48 12.92
N LEU A 131 -0.36 -5.39 13.31
CA LEU A 131 0.08 -4.56 14.43
C LEU A 131 0.11 -5.31 15.77
N LYS A 132 -0.77 -6.31 15.97
CA LYS A 132 -0.81 -7.12 17.20
C LYS A 132 0.47 -7.94 17.40
N GLU A 133 1.04 -8.47 16.31
CA GLU A 133 2.29 -9.25 16.34
C GLU A 133 3.47 -8.43 16.91
N PHE A 134 3.45 -7.11 16.68
CA PHE A 134 4.52 -6.19 17.09
C PHE A 134 4.20 -5.41 18.37
N SER A 135 3.23 -5.86 19.17
CA SER A 135 2.83 -5.19 20.43
C SER A 135 3.99 -5.00 21.44
N HIS A 136 5.05 -5.80 21.32
CA HIS A 136 6.28 -5.72 22.11
C HIS A 136 7.22 -4.57 21.72
N ILE A 137 7.00 -3.87 20.60
CA ILE A 137 7.82 -2.74 20.16
C ILE A 137 7.28 -1.45 20.77
N ASP A 138 7.97 -0.84 21.73
CA ASP A 138 7.46 0.35 22.45
C ASP A 138 7.28 1.59 21.56
N ASP A 139 8.23 1.87 20.65
CA ASP A 139 8.09 3.00 19.73
C ASP A 139 6.97 2.73 18.72
N VAL A 140 5.88 3.49 18.81
CA VAL A 140 4.68 3.31 18.00
C VAL A 140 4.95 3.47 16.50
N GLN A 141 5.85 4.37 16.10
CA GLN A 141 6.20 4.55 14.69
C GLN A 141 6.89 3.30 14.14
N ARG A 142 7.87 2.77 14.89
CA ARG A 142 8.58 1.53 14.55
C ARG A 142 7.63 0.34 14.53
N ARG A 143 6.68 0.29 15.46
CA ARG A 143 5.64 -0.75 15.52
C ARG A 143 4.77 -0.75 14.27
N ILE A 144 4.25 0.42 13.86
CA ILE A 144 3.43 0.55 12.64
C ILE A 144 4.27 0.17 11.42
N PHE A 145 5.49 0.68 11.31
CA PHE A 145 6.40 0.34 10.21
C PHE A 145 6.67 -1.17 10.11
N ALA A 146 6.96 -1.83 11.24
CA ALA A 146 7.19 -3.28 11.27
C ALA A 146 5.94 -4.06 10.83
N ALA A 147 4.75 -3.62 11.24
CA ALA A 147 3.50 -4.22 10.82
C ALA A 147 3.22 -4.05 9.32
N MET A 148 3.50 -2.89 8.73
CA MET A 148 3.41 -2.69 7.28
C MET A 148 4.40 -3.59 6.52
N LEU A 149 5.62 -3.74 7.05
CA LEU A 149 6.63 -4.62 6.48
C LEU A 149 6.20 -6.08 6.52
N ARG A 150 5.52 -6.49 7.60
CA ARG A 150 4.93 -7.82 7.73
C ARG A 150 3.84 -8.07 6.67
N SER A 151 2.98 -7.11 6.38
CA SER A 151 2.00 -7.25 5.30
C SER A 151 2.68 -7.40 3.93
N LEU A 152 3.76 -6.66 3.66
CA LEU A 152 4.54 -6.80 2.43
C LEU A 152 5.18 -8.20 2.33
N ASP A 153 5.76 -8.69 3.43
CA ASP A 153 6.33 -10.05 3.53
C ASP A 153 5.27 -11.12 3.23
N ASN A 154 4.07 -11.00 3.82
CA ASN A 154 2.94 -11.89 3.52
C ASN A 154 2.56 -11.84 2.03
N SER A 155 2.53 -10.65 1.42
CA SER A 155 2.26 -10.52 -0.02
C SER A 155 3.29 -11.24 -0.87
N VAL A 156 4.58 -11.10 -0.56
CA VAL A 156 5.65 -11.79 -1.29
C VAL A 156 5.49 -13.31 -1.14
N GLY A 157 5.20 -13.77 0.08
CA GLY A 157 4.91 -15.17 0.37
C GLY A 157 3.79 -15.73 -0.50
N ALA A 158 2.64 -15.04 -0.55
CA ALA A 158 1.48 -15.46 -1.33
C ALA A 158 1.74 -15.48 -2.85
N VAL A 159 2.51 -14.52 -3.38
CA VAL A 159 2.90 -14.51 -4.80
C VAL A 159 3.80 -15.70 -5.12
N LEU A 160 4.81 -15.97 -4.29
CA LEU A 160 5.70 -17.12 -4.48
C LEU A 160 4.98 -18.46 -4.31
N GLU A 161 4.05 -18.55 -3.35
CA GLU A 161 3.19 -19.72 -3.18
C GLU A 161 2.34 -19.96 -4.42
N LYS A 162 1.73 -18.90 -4.97
CA LYS A 162 0.96 -19.02 -6.21
C LYS A 162 1.79 -19.52 -7.40
N ILE A 163 3.02 -19.04 -7.54
CA ILE A 163 3.97 -19.53 -8.58
C ILE A 163 4.23 -21.02 -8.40
N ARG A 164 4.47 -21.47 -7.15
CA ARG A 164 4.68 -22.89 -6.84
C ARG A 164 3.45 -23.75 -7.12
N ASP A 165 2.27 -23.30 -6.70
CA ASP A 165 1.00 -24.03 -6.87
C ASP A 165 0.64 -24.24 -8.35
N GLU A 166 0.97 -23.27 -9.20
CA GLU A 166 0.77 -23.37 -10.65
C GLU A 166 1.94 -24.07 -11.37
N GLY A 167 2.97 -24.53 -10.63
CA GLY A 167 4.10 -25.28 -11.19
C GLY A 167 5.12 -24.44 -11.97
N LEU A 168 5.16 -23.12 -11.75
CA LEU A 168 5.92 -22.17 -12.57
C LEU A 168 7.34 -21.87 -12.03
N GLU A 169 7.78 -22.49 -10.93
CA GLU A 169 9.10 -22.18 -10.34
C GLU A 169 10.29 -22.75 -11.13
N ASN A 170 10.04 -23.80 -11.93
CA ASN A 170 11.07 -24.63 -12.58
C ASN A 170 11.05 -24.49 -14.12
N ASP A 171 10.35 -23.48 -14.65
CA ASP A 171 10.29 -23.16 -16.08
C ASP A 171 11.58 -22.50 -16.60
#